data_AF-A0A7K2MZ47-F1
#
_entry.id   AF-A0A7K2MZ47-F1
#
_cell.length_a   1.000
_cell.length_b   1.000
_cell.length_c   1.000
_cell.angle_alpha   90.00
_cell.angle_beta   90.00
_cell.angle_gamma   90.00
#
_symmetry.space_group_name_H-M   'P 1'
#
loop_
_entity.id
_entity.type
_entity.pdbx_description
1 polymer ?
#
loop_
_entity_poly.entity_id
_entity_poly.type
_entity_poly.pdbx_seq_one_letter_code
_entity_poly.pdbx_strand_id
1 'polypeptide(L)'
;VGPAGDAVIARFPETLVSDRGPQRAGRVQAWVVGPGAGDDAATVAQVLAAEVPVLIDADGLRLAEADAVRARRAPTLMTPHAGEAAALLGVAREEVEGDRLASVRELAARYGATVLLKGSTTLVASARGG
;
A
#
# COMPACT_ATOMS: atom_id res chain seq x y z
N VAL A 1 4.08 21.72 -5.21
CA VAL A 1 5.03 20.62 -5.47
C VAL A 1 6.00 20.55 -4.30
N GLY A 2 6.13 19.40 -3.62
CA GLY A 2 7.17 19.26 -2.59
C GLY A 2 8.58 19.37 -3.20
N PRO A 3 9.64 19.55 -2.39
CA PRO A 3 11.01 19.80 -2.89
C PRO A 3 11.59 18.68 -3.76
N ALA A 4 10.93 17.50 -3.82
CA ALA A 4 11.36 16.37 -4.64
C ALA A 4 10.93 16.45 -6.12
N GLY A 5 9.92 17.25 -6.48
CA GLY A 5 9.36 17.24 -7.84
C GLY A 5 10.38 17.60 -8.92
N ASP A 6 11.15 18.66 -8.71
CA ASP A 6 12.18 19.11 -9.65
C ASP A 6 13.31 18.08 -9.77
N ALA A 7 13.69 17.44 -8.65
CA ALA A 7 14.69 16.38 -8.64
C ALA A 7 14.22 15.12 -9.39
N VAL A 8 12.93 14.77 -9.28
CA VAL A 8 12.33 13.66 -10.04
C VAL A 8 12.36 13.96 -11.53
N ILE A 9 11.93 15.15 -11.96
CA ILE A 9 11.94 15.54 -13.38
C ILE A 9 13.37 15.58 -13.91
N ALA A 10 14.34 16.09 -13.14
CA ALA A 10 15.74 16.13 -13.53
C ALA A 10 16.32 14.72 -13.77
N ARG A 11 15.84 13.70 -13.04
CA ARG A 11 16.30 12.31 -13.16
C ARG A 11 15.49 11.47 -14.16
N PHE A 12 14.21 11.77 -14.31
CA PHE A 12 13.20 11.05 -15.10
C PHE A 12 12.30 12.06 -15.85
N PRO A 13 12.82 12.68 -16.93
CA PRO A 13 12.16 13.80 -17.64
C PRO A 13 10.81 13.44 -18.28
N GLU A 14 10.54 12.16 -18.48
CA GLU A 14 9.26 11.63 -18.95
C GLU A 14 8.14 11.65 -17.89
N THR A 15 8.49 11.93 -16.63
CA THR A 15 7.54 11.93 -15.51
C THR A 15 6.70 13.20 -15.49
N LEU A 16 5.38 13.05 -15.43
CA LEU A 16 4.46 14.15 -15.15
C LEU A 16 4.25 14.27 -13.63
N VAL A 17 4.56 15.45 -13.09
CA VAL A 17 4.38 15.75 -11.66
C VAL A 17 3.16 16.65 -11.47
N SER A 18 2.31 16.30 -10.50
CA SER A 18 1.14 17.08 -10.11
C SER A 18 1.10 17.23 -8.59
N ASP A 19 0.80 18.43 -8.11
CA ASP A 19 0.54 18.72 -6.69
C ASP A 19 -0.95 18.93 -6.40
N ARG A 20 -1.81 18.62 -7.37
CA ARG A 20 -3.27 18.83 -7.27
C ARG A 20 -4.04 17.63 -6.72
N GLY A 21 -3.31 16.62 -6.23
CA GLY A 21 -3.85 15.38 -5.66
C GLY A 21 -4.31 14.34 -6.70
N PRO A 22 -4.61 13.10 -6.26
CA PRO A 22 -4.96 11.98 -7.14
C PRO A 22 -6.15 12.26 -8.07
N GLN A 23 -7.20 12.91 -7.56
CA GLN A 23 -8.42 13.21 -8.34
C GLN A 23 -8.17 14.15 -9.53
N ARG A 24 -7.08 14.93 -9.52
CA ARG A 24 -6.74 15.91 -10.56
C ARG A 24 -5.47 15.55 -11.33
N ALA A 25 -4.89 14.37 -11.07
CA ALA A 25 -3.68 13.90 -11.75
C ALA A 25 -3.94 13.36 -13.16
N GLY A 26 -5.22 13.16 -13.54
CA GLY A 26 -5.62 12.61 -14.83
C GLY A 26 -6.01 11.13 -14.75
N ARG A 27 -6.04 10.45 -15.91
CA ARG A 27 -6.39 9.03 -15.99
C ARG A 27 -5.15 8.17 -15.80
N VAL A 28 -5.22 7.21 -14.89
CA VAL A 28 -4.18 6.21 -14.66
C VAL A 28 -4.79 4.81 -14.74
N GLN A 29 -3.95 3.79 -14.98
CA GLN A 29 -4.37 2.39 -14.99
C GLN A 29 -4.16 1.72 -13.62
N ALA A 30 -3.37 2.33 -12.74
CA ALA A 30 -3.15 1.88 -11.37
C ALA A 30 -2.63 3.04 -10.52
N TRP A 31 -2.74 2.89 -9.20
CA TRP A 31 -2.14 3.79 -8.22
C TRP A 31 -1.13 3.08 -7.34
N VAL A 32 -0.11 3.82 -6.92
CA VAL A 32 0.79 3.45 -5.82
C VAL A 32 0.68 4.55 -4.77
N VAL A 33 0.49 4.19 -3.51
CA VAL A 33 0.45 5.13 -2.39
C VAL A 33 1.30 4.62 -1.24
N GLY A 34 2.02 5.53 -0.58
CA GLY A 34 2.77 5.20 0.61
C GLY A 34 4.12 5.87 0.76
N PRO A 35 5.08 5.65 -0.17
CA PRO A 35 6.40 6.23 -0.04
C PRO A 35 6.35 7.77 0.00
N GLY A 36 6.69 8.34 1.15
CA GLY A 36 6.65 9.79 1.36
C GLY A 36 5.26 10.38 1.56
N ALA A 37 4.24 9.54 1.85
CA ALA A 37 2.90 10.02 2.17
C ALA A 37 2.83 10.66 3.58
N GLY A 38 3.74 10.32 4.49
CA GLY A 38 3.73 10.87 5.85
C GLY A 38 2.41 10.57 6.55
N ASP A 39 1.71 11.61 7.00
CA ASP A 39 0.40 11.53 7.67
C ASP A 39 -0.79 11.94 6.76
N ASP A 40 -0.61 11.98 5.44
CA ASP A 40 -1.66 12.41 4.51
C ASP A 40 -2.73 11.32 4.26
N ALA A 41 -3.57 11.12 5.27
CA ALA A 41 -4.70 10.19 5.21
C ALA A 41 -5.71 10.57 4.10
N ALA A 42 -5.82 11.86 3.76
CA ALA A 42 -6.75 12.32 2.74
C ALA A 42 -6.34 11.82 1.34
N THR A 43 -5.05 11.89 1.01
CA THR A 43 -4.52 11.34 -0.24
C THR A 43 -4.69 9.82 -0.31
N VAL A 44 -4.41 9.11 0.79
CA VAL A 44 -4.62 7.65 0.86
C VAL A 44 -6.08 7.29 0.63
N ALA A 45 -7.02 7.97 1.29
CA ALA A 45 -8.45 7.75 1.11
C ALA A 45 -8.91 8.01 -0.35
N GLN A 46 -8.38 9.05 -1.01
CA GLN A 46 -8.67 9.33 -2.41
C GLN A 46 -8.18 8.21 -3.34
N VAL A 47 -6.98 7.68 -3.10
CA VAL A 47 -6.44 6.55 -3.86
C VAL A 47 -7.28 5.29 -3.62
N LEU A 48 -7.67 5.02 -2.37
CA LEU A 48 -8.53 3.87 -2.03
C LEU A 48 -9.93 3.97 -2.63
N ALA A 49 -10.44 5.17 -2.91
CA ALA A 49 -11.71 5.35 -3.61
C ALA A 49 -11.64 5.11 -5.13
N ALA A 50 -10.44 5.02 -5.72
CA ALA A 50 -10.29 4.84 -7.16
C ALA A 50 -10.67 3.43 -7.63
N GLU A 51 -11.38 3.32 -8.76
CA GLU A 51 -11.85 2.04 -9.32
C GLU A 51 -10.80 1.32 -10.20
N VAL A 52 -9.52 1.61 -9.98
CA VAL A 52 -8.38 0.94 -10.64
C VAL A 52 -7.53 0.19 -9.61
N PRO A 53 -6.67 -0.75 -10.03
CA PRO A 53 -5.73 -1.42 -9.13
C PRO A 53 -4.92 -0.45 -8.26
N VAL A 54 -4.71 -0.81 -6.99
CA VAL A 54 -3.95 -0.02 -6.01
C VAL A 54 -2.86 -0.88 -5.37
N LEU A 55 -1.65 -0.31 -5.26
CA LEU A 55 -0.57 -0.78 -4.41
C LEU A 55 -0.46 0.15 -3.19
N ILE A 56 -0.51 -0.43 -1.99
CA ILE A 56 -0.31 0.26 -0.71
C ILE A 56 1.03 -0.21 -0.12
N ASP A 57 1.93 0.73 0.12
CA ASP A 57 3.26 0.46 0.70
C ASP A 57 3.56 1.46 1.83
N ALA A 58 4.64 1.24 2.60
CA ALA A 58 5.19 2.21 3.55
C ALA A 58 4.14 2.92 4.42
N ASP A 59 4.18 4.26 4.50
CA ASP A 59 3.26 5.09 5.29
C ASP A 59 1.79 4.86 4.91
N GLY A 60 1.52 4.47 3.66
CA GLY A 60 0.18 4.18 3.15
C GLY A 60 -0.44 2.98 3.85
N LEU A 61 0.37 2.00 4.29
CA LEU A 61 -0.13 0.83 5.03
C LEU A 61 -0.71 1.25 6.38
N ARG A 62 -0.03 2.15 7.11
CA ARG A 62 -0.50 2.66 8.39
C ARG A 62 -1.78 3.48 8.27
N LEU A 63 -1.94 4.20 7.17
CA LEU A 63 -3.09 5.07 6.91
C LEU A 63 -4.26 4.35 6.23
N ALA A 64 -4.08 3.10 5.78
CA ALA A 64 -5.11 2.34 5.08
C ALA A 64 -6.00 1.59 6.06
N GLU A 65 -7.19 2.13 6.33
CA GLU A 65 -8.20 1.47 7.14
C GLU A 65 -8.67 0.15 6.50
N ALA A 66 -8.74 -0.92 7.29
CA ALA A 66 -9.09 -2.26 6.79
C ALA A 66 -10.47 -2.31 6.11
N ASP A 67 -11.45 -1.56 6.63
CA ASP A 67 -12.79 -1.45 6.01
C ASP A 67 -12.75 -0.76 4.65
N ALA A 68 -11.93 0.28 4.51
CA ALA A 68 -11.77 0.98 3.24
C ALA A 68 -11.10 0.08 2.20
N VAL A 69 -10.10 -0.70 2.59
CA VAL A 69 -9.45 -1.67 1.70
C VAL A 69 -10.43 -2.79 1.30
N ARG A 70 -11.18 -3.35 2.25
CA ARG A 70 -12.18 -4.40 2.00
C ARG A 70 -13.32 -3.96 1.10
N ALA A 71 -13.72 -2.68 1.17
CA ALA A 71 -14.79 -2.13 0.35
C ALA A 71 -14.41 -2.01 -1.14
N ARG A 72 -13.12 -2.10 -1.48
CA ARG A 72 -12.64 -1.96 -2.86
C ARG A 72 -13.03 -3.18 -3.71
N ARG A 73 -13.51 -2.90 -4.91
CA ARG A 73 -13.79 -3.93 -5.94
C ARG A 73 -12.60 -4.19 -6.86
N ALA A 74 -11.80 -3.15 -7.11
CA ALA A 74 -10.58 -3.27 -7.91
C ALA A 74 -9.47 -3.95 -7.09
N PRO A 75 -8.53 -4.67 -7.75
CA PRO A 75 -7.43 -5.34 -7.06
C PRO A 75 -6.65 -4.41 -6.14
N THR A 76 -6.30 -4.90 -4.96
CA THR A 76 -5.44 -4.19 -4.00
C THR A 76 -4.28 -5.09 -3.60
N LEU A 77 -3.07 -4.56 -3.69
CA LEU A 77 -1.84 -5.19 -3.24
C LEU A 77 -1.27 -4.39 -2.06
N MET A 78 -0.91 -5.08 -0.99
CA MET A 78 -0.24 -4.50 0.18
C MET A 78 1.17 -5.10 0.27
N THR A 79 2.18 -4.29 0.56
CA THR A 79 3.59 -4.73 0.59
C THR A 79 4.28 -4.54 1.94
N PRO A 80 3.72 -5.02 3.07
CA PRO A 80 4.37 -4.83 4.37
C PRO A 80 5.69 -5.61 4.48
N HIS A 81 6.67 -5.04 5.16
CA HIS A 81 7.74 -5.81 5.81
C HIS A 81 7.30 -6.30 7.20
N ALA A 82 8.12 -7.10 7.90
CA ALA A 82 7.75 -7.69 9.20
C ALA A 82 7.25 -6.68 10.24
N GLY A 83 7.95 -5.54 10.42
CA GLY A 83 7.49 -4.47 11.31
C GLY A 83 6.15 -3.82 10.93
N GLU A 84 5.91 -3.53 9.64
CA GLU A 84 4.63 -3.00 9.16
C GLU A 84 3.51 -4.04 9.35
N ALA A 85 3.78 -5.31 9.02
CA ALA A 85 2.85 -6.41 9.24
C ALA A 85 2.47 -6.55 10.72
N ALA A 86 3.45 -6.48 11.63
CA ALA A 86 3.22 -6.54 13.06
C ALA A 86 2.32 -5.40 13.55
N ALA A 87 2.57 -4.17 13.06
CA ALA A 87 1.73 -3.02 13.35
C ALA A 87 0.28 -3.19 12.84
N LEU A 88 0.10 -3.69 11.62
CA LEU A 88 -1.23 -3.95 11.02
C LEU A 88 -1.98 -5.08 11.72
N LEU A 89 -1.26 -6.06 12.27
CA LEU A 89 -1.82 -7.20 12.99
C LEU A 89 -2.09 -6.89 14.47
N GLY A 90 -1.35 -5.95 15.06
CA GLY A 90 -1.40 -5.64 16.49
C GLY A 90 -0.61 -6.63 17.34
N VAL A 91 0.49 -7.17 16.81
CA VAL A 91 1.34 -8.20 17.43
C VAL A 91 2.79 -7.73 17.48
N ALA A 92 3.65 -8.46 18.19
CA ALA A 92 5.09 -8.22 18.17
C ALA A 92 5.72 -8.62 16.83
N ARG A 93 6.84 -8.00 16.47
CA ARG A 93 7.55 -8.29 15.22
C ARG A 93 8.03 -9.75 15.18
N GLU A 94 8.48 -10.25 16.32
CA GLU A 94 8.99 -11.60 16.51
C GLU A 94 7.92 -12.66 16.24
N GLU A 95 6.65 -12.35 16.50
CA GLU A 95 5.53 -13.23 16.19
C GLU A 95 5.34 -13.35 14.66
N VAL A 96 5.45 -12.23 13.95
CA VAL A 96 5.41 -12.22 12.48
C VAL A 96 6.59 -12.97 11.88
N GLU A 97 7.79 -12.77 12.42
CA GLU A 97 9.00 -13.45 11.94
C GLU A 97 8.97 -14.96 12.27
N GLY A 98 8.38 -15.34 13.41
CA GLY A 98 8.21 -16.73 13.83
C GLY A 98 7.19 -17.51 13.02
N ASP A 99 6.11 -16.87 12.56
CA ASP A 99 5.12 -17.47 11.66
C ASP A 99 4.69 -16.53 10.54
N ARG A 100 5.60 -16.36 9.58
CA ARG A 100 5.42 -15.47 8.42
C ARG A 100 4.26 -15.92 7.52
N LEU A 101 4.04 -17.22 7.40
CA LEU A 101 3.00 -17.78 6.53
C LEU A 101 1.60 -17.57 7.12
N ALA A 102 1.43 -17.79 8.44
CA ALA A 102 0.18 -17.44 9.10
C ALA A 102 -0.07 -15.93 9.03
N SER A 103 0.96 -15.12 9.30
CA SER A 103 0.86 -13.67 9.31
C SER A 103 0.43 -13.07 7.97
N VAL A 104 1.02 -13.52 6.85
CA VAL A 104 0.63 -13.02 5.51
C VAL A 104 -0.79 -13.44 5.13
N ARG A 105 -1.23 -14.64 5.54
CA ARG A 105 -2.59 -15.13 5.31
C ARG A 105 -3.62 -14.37 6.13
N GLU A 106 -3.32 -14.12 7.40
CA GLU A 106 -4.17 -13.31 8.29
C GLU A 106 -4.31 -11.88 7.75
N LEU A 107 -3.21 -11.25 7.31
CA LEU A 107 -3.28 -9.93 6.68
C LEU A 107 -4.16 -9.94 5.42
N ALA A 108 -3.98 -10.94 4.55
CA ALA A 108 -4.78 -11.06 3.33
C ALA A 108 -6.27 -11.21 3.64
N ALA A 109 -6.62 -12.00 4.66
CA ALA A 109 -7.99 -12.16 5.14
C ALA A 109 -8.54 -10.88 5.78
N ARG A 110 -7.80 -10.25 6.70
CA ARG A 110 -8.20 -9.04 7.44
C ARG A 110 -8.50 -7.88 6.50
N TYR A 111 -7.66 -7.68 5.48
CA TYR A 111 -7.79 -6.56 4.54
C TYR A 111 -8.59 -6.92 3.28
N GLY A 112 -8.89 -8.20 3.04
CA GLY A 112 -9.53 -8.64 1.80
C GLY A 112 -8.68 -8.34 0.55
N ALA A 113 -7.36 -8.30 0.71
CA ALA A 113 -6.40 -7.87 -0.31
C ALA A 113 -5.34 -8.94 -0.59
N THR A 114 -4.58 -8.76 -1.67
CA THR A 114 -3.33 -9.52 -1.86
C THR A 114 -2.25 -8.89 -1.00
N VAL A 115 -1.48 -9.70 -0.29
CA VAL A 115 -0.39 -9.25 0.58
C VAL A 115 0.92 -9.89 0.14
N LEU A 116 1.92 -9.06 -0.07
CA LEU A 116 3.30 -9.44 -0.34
C LEU A 116 4.14 -9.10 0.90
N LEU A 117 4.41 -10.09 1.73
CA LEU A 117 5.20 -9.93 2.96
C LEU A 117 6.70 -9.99 2.63
N LYS A 118 7.35 -8.82 2.65
CA LYS A 118 8.78 -8.64 2.35
C LYS A 118 9.66 -9.33 3.41
N GLY A 119 10.76 -9.93 2.98
CA GLY A 119 11.76 -10.61 3.82
C GLY A 119 12.81 -11.34 2.97
N SER A 120 13.65 -12.19 3.58
CA SER A 120 14.68 -12.97 2.85
C SER A 120 14.08 -13.87 1.75
N THR A 121 12.90 -14.41 2.01
CA THR A 121 12.00 -15.00 1.01
C THR A 121 10.69 -14.24 1.06
N THR A 122 10.26 -13.65 -0.04
CA THR A 122 8.97 -12.95 -0.09
C THR A 122 7.82 -13.96 -0.13
N LEU A 123 6.82 -13.76 0.73
CA LEU A 123 5.60 -14.55 0.71
C LEU A 123 4.47 -13.73 0.08
N VAL A 124 3.65 -14.37 -0.74
CA VAL A 124 2.48 -13.74 -1.36
C VAL A 124 1.25 -14.56 -1.00
N ALA A 125 0.23 -13.92 -0.43
CA ALA A 125 -1.07 -14.55 -0.16
C ALA A 125 -2.19 -13.67 -0.71
N SER A 126 -3.26 -14.29 -1.20
CA SER A 126 -4.48 -13.59 -1.61
C SER A 126 -5.62 -13.92 -0.66
N ALA A 127 -6.55 -12.98 -0.49
CA ALA A 127 -7.77 -13.19 0.29
C ALA A 127 -8.64 -14.37 -0.20
N ARG A 128 -8.43 -14.82 -1.45
CA ARG A 128 -9.18 -15.93 -2.06
C ARG A 128 -8.51 -17.31 -1.88
N GLY A 129 -7.40 -17.38 -1.15
CA GLY A 129 -6.65 -18.62 -0.93
C GLY A 129 -5.70 -18.91 -2.09
N GLY A 130 -4.40 -18.81 -1.79
CA GLY A 130 -3.26 -19.20 -2.60
C GLY A 130 -2.09 -19.52 -1.69
#